data_AF-A0A939U268-F1
#
_entry.id   AF-A0A939U268-F1
#
_cell.length_a   1.000
_cell.length_b   1.000
_cell.length_c   1.000
_cell.angle_alpha   90.00
_cell.angle_beta   90.00
_cell.angle_gamma   90.00
#
_symmetry.space_group_name_H-M   'P 1'
#
loop_
_entity.id
_entity.type
_entity.pdbx_description
1 polymer ?
#
loop_
_entity_poly.entity_id
_entity_poly.type
_entity_poly.pdbx_seq_one_letter_code
_entity_poly.pdbx_strand_id
1 'polypeptide(L)'
;ADKMAKIEAQREEAVKVVEALKADGWEFASHSYTHSNMTDISVSKLEYDCQRWQDEVESILGYTDVYIYPYGADICNWRGYSGEKYEIMKKYGFWYFCNVDSAQYWVQIRDGYLRQGRINADGERMVKTPEKLKYFFDVESVFDKTRPKLDL
;
A
#
# COMPACT_ATOMS: atom_id res chain seq x y z
N ALA A 1 9.61 12.71 -29.67
CA ALA A 1 10.84 13.21 -29.04
C ALA A 1 10.53 13.95 -27.74
N ASP A 2 9.68 14.98 -27.77
CA ASP A 2 9.38 15.85 -26.62
C ASP A 2 8.80 15.13 -25.37
N LYS A 3 7.84 14.20 -25.54
CA LYS A 3 7.23 13.49 -24.41
C LYS A 3 8.22 12.60 -23.62
N MET A 4 9.13 11.91 -24.30
CA MET A 4 10.10 11.03 -23.63
C MET A 4 11.16 11.83 -22.90
N ALA A 5 11.64 12.92 -23.50
CA ALA A 5 12.54 13.86 -22.82
C ALA A 5 11.87 14.46 -21.56
N LYS A 6 10.58 14.79 -21.63
CA LYS A 6 9.83 15.26 -20.46
C LYS A 6 9.70 14.20 -19.37
N ILE A 7 9.44 12.94 -19.72
CA ILE A 7 9.38 11.84 -18.76
C ILE A 7 10.73 11.65 -18.08
N GLU A 8 11.83 11.68 -18.84
CA GLU A 8 13.17 11.52 -18.27
C GLU A 8 13.51 12.66 -17.30
N ALA A 9 13.22 13.91 -17.67
CA ALA A 9 13.39 15.05 -16.77
C ALA A 9 12.54 14.91 -15.49
N GLN A 10 11.31 14.39 -15.60
CA GLN A 10 10.45 14.13 -14.43
C GLN A 10 11.00 13.00 -13.54
N ARG A 11 11.63 11.99 -14.12
CA ARG A 11 12.31 10.92 -13.36
C ARG A 11 13.50 11.47 -12.59
N GLU A 12 14.34 12.29 -13.23
CA GLU A 12 15.47 12.96 -12.56
C GLU A 12 15.01 13.84 -11.38
N GLU A 13 13.93 14.60 -11.55
CA GLU A 13 13.35 15.38 -10.44
C GLU A 13 12.75 14.49 -9.34
N ALA A 14 12.11 13.38 -9.70
CA ALA A 14 11.58 12.43 -8.72
C ALA A 14 12.70 11.79 -7.89
N VAL A 15 13.84 11.45 -8.50
CA VAL A 15 15.01 10.93 -7.77
C VAL A 15 15.44 11.90 -6.67
N LYS A 16 15.49 13.21 -6.94
CA LYS A 16 15.86 14.21 -5.93
C LYS A 16 14.90 14.22 -4.72
N VAL A 17 13.61 14.06 -4.97
CA VAL A 17 12.59 13.96 -3.90
C VAL A 17 12.80 12.70 -3.09
N VAL A 18 13.05 11.57 -3.76
CA VAL A 18 13.30 10.28 -3.11
C VAL A 18 14.55 10.33 -2.24
N GLU A 19 15.65 10.90 -2.74
CA GLU A 19 16.88 11.07 -1.99
C GLU A 19 16.68 11.94 -0.74
N ALA A 20 15.95 13.05 -0.86
CA ALA A 20 15.63 13.93 0.26
C ALA A 20 14.80 13.20 1.33
N LEU A 21 13.76 12.45 0.92
CA LEU A 21 12.94 11.67 1.84
C LEU A 21 13.75 10.56 2.52
N LYS A 22 14.61 9.84 1.79
CA LYS A 22 15.51 8.84 2.38
C LYS A 22 16.50 9.46 3.37
N ALA A 23 17.05 10.63 3.06
CA ALA A 23 17.95 11.35 3.96
C ALA A 23 17.25 11.80 5.25
N ASP A 24 15.94 12.07 5.19
CA ASP A 24 15.08 12.36 6.34
C ASP A 24 14.57 11.10 7.07
N GLY A 25 14.99 9.91 6.64
CA GLY A 25 14.70 8.64 7.31
C GLY A 25 13.40 7.96 6.85
N TRP A 26 12.82 8.38 5.72
CA TRP A 26 11.63 7.74 5.18
C TRP A 26 11.97 6.42 4.46
N GLU A 27 11.07 5.45 4.61
CA GLU A 27 11.02 4.23 3.82
C GLU A 27 9.85 4.26 2.84
N PHE A 28 10.01 3.57 1.72
CA PHE A 28 9.00 3.50 0.67
C PHE A 28 8.37 2.11 0.61
N ALA A 29 7.11 2.08 0.17
CA ALA A 29 6.35 0.85 -0.06
C ALA A 29 5.62 0.95 -1.40
N SER A 30 5.39 -0.20 -2.03
CA SER A 30 4.51 -0.27 -3.20
C SER A 30 3.05 -0.09 -2.78
N HIS A 31 2.31 0.70 -3.54
CA HIS A 31 0.85 0.74 -3.48
C HIS A 31 0.23 0.35 -4.82
N SER A 32 0.86 -0.62 -5.50
CA SER A 32 0.58 -1.06 -6.87
C SER A 32 0.88 -0.02 -7.96
N TYR A 33 0.87 -0.44 -9.21
CA TYR A 33 0.92 0.47 -10.36
C TYR A 33 -0.47 0.91 -10.83
N THR A 34 -1.43 -0.01 -10.84
CA THR A 34 -2.77 0.19 -11.43
C THR A 34 -3.84 0.59 -10.41
N HIS A 35 -3.54 0.53 -9.11
CA HIS A 35 -4.48 0.76 -8.03
C HIS A 35 -5.75 -0.12 -8.14
N SER A 36 -5.56 -1.36 -8.57
CA SER A 36 -6.63 -2.36 -8.73
C SER A 36 -7.00 -3.03 -7.39
N ASN A 37 -8.22 -3.56 -7.29
CA ASN A 37 -8.57 -4.49 -6.22
C ASN A 37 -7.81 -5.82 -6.41
N MET A 38 -6.87 -6.15 -5.50
CA MET A 38 -6.00 -7.32 -5.66
C MET A 38 -6.67 -8.65 -5.26
N THR A 39 -7.81 -8.60 -4.58
CA THR A 39 -8.64 -9.78 -4.35
C THR A 39 -9.20 -10.30 -5.68
N ASP A 40 -9.74 -9.40 -6.52
CA ASP A 40 -10.42 -9.75 -7.77
C ASP A 40 -9.52 -9.69 -9.01
N ILE A 41 -8.28 -9.20 -8.88
CA ILE A 41 -7.36 -9.10 -10.00
C ILE A 41 -7.07 -10.48 -10.63
N SER A 42 -6.99 -10.54 -11.96
CA SER A 42 -6.49 -11.74 -12.63
C SER A 42 -4.98 -11.88 -12.44
N VAL A 43 -4.48 -13.11 -12.53
CA VAL A 43 -3.03 -13.39 -12.47
C VAL A 43 -2.25 -12.58 -13.50
N SER A 44 -2.70 -12.57 -14.76
CA SER A 44 -2.02 -11.82 -15.84
C SER A 44 -1.99 -10.32 -15.60
N LYS A 45 -3.05 -9.75 -14.99
CA LYS A 45 -3.10 -8.33 -14.67
C LYS A 45 -2.23 -8.01 -13.45
N LEU A 46 -2.11 -8.92 -12.49
CA LEU A 46 -1.19 -8.78 -11.37
C LEU A 46 0.27 -8.80 -11.83
N GLU A 47 0.64 -9.75 -12.70
CA GLU A 47 1.98 -9.79 -13.31
C GLU A 47 2.31 -8.47 -14.02
N TYR A 48 1.37 -7.95 -14.81
CA TYR A 48 1.51 -6.66 -15.46
C TYR A 48 1.67 -5.51 -14.45
N ASP A 49 0.86 -5.49 -13.39
CA ASP A 49 0.94 -4.47 -12.33
C ASP A 49 2.32 -4.46 -11.68
N CYS A 50 2.82 -5.62 -11.26
CA CYS A 50 4.13 -5.76 -10.61
C CYS A 50 5.27 -5.38 -11.56
N GLN A 51 5.26 -5.85 -12.81
CA GLN A 51 6.30 -5.50 -13.79
C GLN A 51 6.34 -3.99 -14.05
N ARG A 52 5.18 -3.38 -14.30
CA ARG A 52 5.11 -1.92 -14.54
C ARG A 52 5.53 -1.13 -13.32
N TRP A 53 5.18 -1.58 -12.13
CA TRP A 53 5.62 -0.95 -10.89
C TRP A 53 7.15 -1.01 -10.75
N GLN A 54 7.76 -2.17 -10.99
CA GLN A 54 9.21 -2.33 -10.94
C GLN A 54 9.92 -1.45 -11.98
N ASP A 55 9.44 -1.46 -13.23
CA ASP A 55 10.05 -0.72 -14.33
C ASP A 55 9.99 0.80 -14.12
N GLU A 56 8.88 1.31 -13.61
CA GLU A 56 8.57 2.75 -13.61
C GLU A 56 8.76 3.42 -12.26
N VAL A 57 8.58 2.68 -11.16
CA VAL A 57 8.56 3.22 -9.81
C VAL A 57 9.75 2.70 -9.00
N GLU A 58 9.94 1.39 -8.92
CA GLU A 58 11.08 0.81 -8.19
C GLU A 58 12.42 1.26 -8.77
N SER A 59 12.51 1.45 -10.09
CA SER A 59 13.70 1.99 -10.75
C SER A 59 14.11 3.39 -10.24
N ILE A 60 13.18 4.15 -9.67
CA ILE A 60 13.42 5.46 -9.05
C ILE A 60 13.60 5.32 -7.53
N LEU A 61 12.77 4.49 -6.89
CA LEU A 61 12.77 4.31 -5.44
C LEU A 61 13.92 3.44 -4.93
N GLY A 62 14.48 2.55 -5.75
CA GLY A 62 15.33 1.44 -5.32
C GLY A 62 14.53 0.31 -4.68
N TYR A 63 15.26 -0.73 -4.21
CA TYR A 63 14.68 -1.95 -3.64
C TYR A 63 13.57 -1.65 -2.63
N THR A 64 12.43 -2.30 -2.80
CA THR A 64 11.24 -2.11 -1.97
C THR A 64 10.52 -3.44 -1.81
N ASP A 65 10.38 -3.91 -0.57
CA ASP A 65 9.80 -5.22 -0.24
C ASP A 65 8.43 -5.15 0.45
N VAL A 66 7.97 -3.94 0.76
CA VAL A 66 6.67 -3.71 1.39
C VAL A 66 5.61 -3.42 0.33
N TYR A 67 4.52 -4.18 0.38
CA TYR A 67 3.34 -3.99 -0.45
C TYR A 67 2.14 -3.60 0.41
N ILE A 68 1.58 -2.43 0.13
CA ILE A 68 0.34 -1.94 0.73
C ILE A 68 -0.80 -2.19 -0.26
N TYR A 69 -1.80 -2.96 0.12
CA TYR A 69 -2.90 -3.29 -0.79
C TYR A 69 -3.83 -2.08 -1.02
N PRO A 70 -4.09 -1.70 -2.30
CA PRO A 70 -5.18 -0.79 -2.63
C PRO A 70 -6.49 -1.26 -2.01
N TYR A 71 -7.22 -0.34 -1.38
CA TYR A 71 -8.48 -0.61 -0.67
C TYR A 71 -8.38 -1.65 0.46
N GLY A 72 -7.17 -2.08 0.84
CA GLY A 72 -6.97 -3.22 1.74
C GLY A 72 -7.34 -4.58 1.14
N ALA A 73 -7.56 -4.65 -0.17
CA ALA A 73 -7.97 -5.85 -0.87
C ALA A 73 -6.78 -6.82 -1.03
N ASP A 74 -6.68 -7.79 -0.12
CA ASP A 74 -5.63 -8.81 -0.09
C ASP A 74 -5.79 -9.83 -1.24
N ILE A 75 -4.68 -10.40 -1.73
CA ILE A 75 -4.66 -11.44 -2.77
C ILE A 75 -5.25 -12.79 -2.32
N CYS A 76 -5.37 -12.99 -1.01
CA CYS A 76 -5.89 -14.21 -0.40
C CYS A 76 -6.78 -13.89 0.80
N ASN A 77 -7.38 -14.93 1.38
CA ASN A 77 -8.09 -14.82 2.65
C ASN A 77 -7.12 -14.81 3.85
N TRP A 78 -7.65 -14.92 5.07
CA TRP A 78 -6.87 -14.89 6.32
C TRP A 78 -5.88 -16.06 6.50
N ARG A 79 -6.01 -17.14 5.73
CA ARG A 79 -5.10 -18.30 5.77
C ARG A 79 -3.74 -17.92 5.18
N GLY A 80 -2.75 -18.80 5.37
CA GLY A 80 -1.42 -18.61 4.81
C GLY A 80 -1.44 -18.44 3.29
N TYR A 81 -0.58 -17.57 2.77
CA TYR A 81 -0.45 -17.36 1.34
C TYR A 81 0.04 -18.61 0.62
N SER A 82 -0.56 -18.84 -0.54
CA SER A 82 -0.21 -19.89 -1.48
C SER A 82 -0.76 -19.53 -2.86
N GLY A 83 -0.33 -20.27 -3.88
CA GLY A 83 -0.85 -20.12 -5.24
C GLY A 83 -0.19 -18.99 -6.03
N GLU A 84 -0.64 -18.87 -7.27
CA GLU A 84 0.08 -18.13 -8.32
C GLU A 84 0.23 -16.64 -8.03
N LYS A 85 -0.80 -15.98 -7.48
CA LYS A 85 -0.72 -14.55 -7.11
C LYS A 85 0.40 -14.27 -6.11
N TYR A 86 0.59 -15.16 -5.13
CA TYR A 86 1.65 -14.99 -4.14
C TYR A 86 3.03 -15.24 -4.75
N GLU A 87 3.19 -16.28 -5.56
CA GLU A 87 4.46 -16.56 -6.24
C GLU A 87 4.88 -15.42 -7.18
N ILE A 88 3.92 -14.75 -7.84
CA ILE A 88 4.17 -13.52 -8.62
C ILE A 88 4.69 -12.41 -7.71
N MET A 89 3.97 -12.08 -6.64
CA MET A 89 4.39 -11.00 -5.73
C MET A 89 5.79 -11.23 -5.16
N LYS A 90 6.09 -12.48 -4.79
CA LYS A 90 7.41 -12.91 -4.34
C LYS A 90 8.47 -12.79 -5.43
N LYS A 91 8.17 -13.19 -6.67
CA LYS A 91 9.07 -13.03 -7.83
C LYS A 91 9.49 -11.58 -8.03
N TYR A 92 8.59 -10.62 -7.78
CA TYR A 92 8.87 -9.19 -7.85
C TYR A 92 9.42 -8.59 -6.54
N GLY A 93 9.83 -9.42 -5.58
CA GLY A 93 10.60 -8.98 -4.42
C GLY A 93 9.80 -8.52 -3.21
N PHE A 94 8.46 -8.71 -3.19
CA PHE A 94 7.64 -8.36 -2.05
C PHE A 94 7.64 -9.45 -0.97
N TRP A 95 7.85 -9.04 0.28
CA TRP A 95 7.95 -9.91 1.45
C TRP A 95 7.03 -9.47 2.60
N TYR A 96 6.68 -8.18 2.66
CA TYR A 96 5.80 -7.61 3.68
C TYR A 96 4.50 -7.14 3.04
N PHE A 97 3.37 -7.62 3.53
CA PHE A 97 2.07 -7.41 2.93
C PHE A 97 1.10 -6.76 3.91
N CYS A 98 0.56 -5.61 3.54
CA CYS A 98 -0.20 -4.74 4.43
C CYS A 98 -1.61 -4.50 3.87
N ASN A 99 -2.60 -5.21 4.41
CA ASN A 99 -4.01 -4.97 4.11
C ASN A 99 -4.64 -3.96 5.10
N VAL A 100 -5.88 -3.56 4.84
CA VAL A 100 -6.69 -2.83 5.82
C VAL A 100 -7.53 -3.86 6.58
N ASP A 101 -7.52 -3.76 7.90
CA ASP A 101 -8.26 -4.62 8.83
C ASP A 101 -8.83 -3.75 9.97
N SER A 102 -9.77 -4.29 10.74
CA SER A 102 -10.38 -3.64 11.91
C SER A 102 -10.10 -4.42 13.22
N ALA A 103 -9.26 -5.46 13.16
CA ALA A 103 -8.67 -6.08 14.34
C ALA A 103 -7.63 -5.15 14.98
N GLN A 104 -7.61 -5.06 16.31
CA GLN A 104 -6.65 -4.22 17.05
C GLN A 104 -5.20 -4.66 16.80
N TYR A 105 -4.99 -5.97 16.70
CA TYR A 105 -3.70 -6.58 16.34
C TYR A 105 -3.96 -7.78 15.44
N TRP A 106 -3.40 -7.77 14.23
CA TRP A 106 -3.38 -8.95 13.36
C TRP A 106 -2.06 -9.00 12.60
N VAL A 107 -1.36 -10.12 12.75
CA VAL A 107 -0.08 -10.38 12.09
C VAL A 107 0.02 -11.86 11.75
N GLN A 108 0.65 -12.18 10.62
CA GLN A 108 0.98 -13.54 10.23
C GLN A 108 2.44 -13.57 9.77
N ILE A 109 3.30 -14.17 10.59
CA ILE A 109 4.73 -14.34 10.31
C ILE A 109 4.98 -15.78 9.83
N ARG A 110 5.67 -15.93 8.71
CA ARG A 110 6.08 -17.21 8.10
C ARG A 110 7.50 -17.09 7.58
N ASP A 111 8.15 -18.22 7.31
CA ASP A 111 9.54 -18.24 6.82
C ASP A 111 9.76 -17.47 5.51
N GLY A 112 8.69 -17.26 4.72
CA GLY A 112 8.76 -16.61 3.42
C GLY A 112 8.05 -15.26 3.31
N TYR A 113 7.35 -14.78 4.34
CA TYR A 113 6.66 -13.48 4.29
C TYR A 113 6.11 -13.05 5.66
N LEU A 114 5.78 -11.76 5.76
CA LEU A 114 4.98 -11.18 6.83
C LEU A 114 3.71 -10.56 6.27
N ARG A 115 2.58 -10.78 6.94
CA ARG A 115 1.34 -10.00 6.73
C ARG A 115 0.98 -9.22 7.97
N GLN A 116 0.54 -7.98 7.79
CA GLN A 116 0.07 -7.12 8.85
C GLN A 116 -1.22 -6.41 8.46
N GLY A 117 -2.23 -6.53 9.30
CA GLY A 117 -3.48 -5.81 9.19
C GLY A 117 -3.28 -4.41 9.74
N ARG A 118 -3.68 -3.40 8.97
CA ARG A 118 -3.59 -1.99 9.41
C ARG A 118 -4.98 -1.40 9.61
N ILE A 119 -5.12 -0.57 10.62
CA ILE A 119 -6.35 0.19 10.86
C ILE A 119 -6.23 1.51 10.11
N ASN A 120 -7.15 1.78 9.19
CA ASN A 120 -7.26 3.09 8.54
C ASN A 120 -7.76 4.14 9.54
N ALA A 121 -7.04 5.26 9.62
CA ALA A 121 -7.42 6.43 10.41
C ALA A 121 -7.88 7.54 9.46
N ASP A 122 -9.15 7.53 9.10
CA ASP A 122 -9.77 8.50 8.21
C ASP A 122 -11.11 9.01 8.76
N GLY A 123 -11.69 10.00 8.06
CA GLY A 123 -12.96 10.61 8.47
C GLY A 123 -14.13 9.61 8.48
N GLU A 124 -14.15 8.63 7.58
CA GLU A 124 -15.19 7.61 7.58
C GLU A 124 -15.09 6.72 8.81
N ARG A 125 -13.87 6.29 9.17
CA ARG A 125 -13.62 5.53 10.40
C ARG A 125 -14.02 6.32 11.64
N MET A 126 -13.64 7.59 11.70
CA MET A 126 -13.99 8.50 12.81
C MET A 126 -15.51 8.72 12.95
N VAL A 127 -16.27 8.68 11.85
CA VAL A 127 -17.74 8.85 11.88
C VAL A 127 -18.47 7.54 12.16
N LYS A 128 -18.12 6.46 11.45
CA LYS A 128 -18.89 5.21 11.45
C LYS A 128 -18.47 4.24 12.55
N THR A 129 -17.18 4.14 12.84
CA THR A 129 -16.63 3.19 13.83
C THR A 129 -15.48 3.81 14.66
N PRO A 130 -15.71 4.94 15.35
CA PRO A 130 -14.69 5.63 16.15
C PRO A 130 -14.11 4.77 17.28
N GLU A 131 -14.85 3.78 17.77
CA GLU A 131 -14.41 2.85 18.81
C GLU A 131 -13.18 2.03 18.39
N LYS A 132 -12.95 1.87 17.08
CA LYS A 132 -11.76 1.21 16.53
C LYS A 132 -10.48 2.04 16.68
N LEU A 133 -10.60 3.36 16.83
CA LEU A 133 -9.47 4.28 16.99
C LEU A 133 -9.18 4.62 18.46
N LYS A 134 -10.10 4.31 19.37
CA LYS A 134 -10.00 4.59 20.82
C LYS A 134 -8.68 4.14 21.45
N TYR A 135 -8.09 3.05 20.97
CA TYR A 135 -6.81 2.57 21.49
C TYR A 135 -5.65 3.54 21.20
N PHE A 136 -5.72 4.29 20.10
CA PHE A 136 -4.66 5.19 19.64
C PHE A 136 -4.89 6.63 20.10
N PHE A 137 -6.12 7.13 19.99
CA PHE A 137 -6.49 8.47 20.39
C PHE A 137 -8.00 8.60 20.59
N ASP A 138 -8.41 9.66 21.29
CA ASP A 138 -9.81 10.04 21.41
C ASP A 138 -10.26 10.81 20.16
N VAL A 139 -11.15 10.22 19.37
CA VAL A 139 -11.69 10.83 18.15
C VAL A 139 -12.38 12.15 18.46
N GLU A 140 -13.10 12.28 19.58
CA GLU A 140 -13.84 13.51 19.91
C GLU A 140 -12.91 14.71 20.12
N SER A 141 -11.66 14.47 20.54
CA SER A 141 -10.67 15.51 20.79
C SER A 141 -10.06 16.11 19.51
N VAL A 142 -10.15 15.39 18.39
CA VAL A 142 -9.53 15.77 17.10
C VAL A 142 -10.55 15.97 15.98
N PHE A 143 -11.77 15.47 16.13
CA PHE A 143 -12.78 15.51 15.09
C PHE A 143 -13.38 16.91 14.94
N ASP A 144 -13.17 17.50 13.75
CA ASP A 144 -13.78 18.78 13.41
C ASP A 144 -15.27 18.61 13.11
N LYS A 145 -16.11 19.07 14.04
CA LYS A 145 -17.58 19.00 13.96
C LYS A 145 -18.16 19.86 12.83
N THR A 146 -17.38 20.75 12.23
CA THR A 146 -17.80 21.59 11.10
C THR A 146 -17.63 20.90 9.75
N ARG A 147 -17.00 19.70 9.72
CA ARG A 147 -16.87 18.87 8.51
C ARG A 147 -18.26 18.65 7.88
N PRO A 148 -18.38 18.78 6.54
CA PRO A 148 -19.61 18.43 5.84
C PRO A 148 -20.03 16.99 6.18
N LYS A 149 -21.35 16.75 6.26
CA LYS A 149 -21.84 15.39 6.38
C LYS A 149 -21.39 14.60 5.15
N LEU A 150 -20.73 13.48 5.39
CA LEU A 150 -20.40 12.53 4.35
C LEU A 150 -21.71 11.88 3.89
N ASP A 151 -22.18 12.23 2.70
CA ASP A 151 -23.24 11.50 2.00
C ASP A 151 -22.62 10.17 1.53
N LEU A 152 -22.71 9.14 2.37
CA LEU A 152 -22.23 7.77 2.12
C LEU A 152 -23.40 6.81 1.95
#